data_AF-A0A6C0JPZ2-F1
#
_entry.id   AF-A0A6C0JPZ2-F1
#
_cell.length_a   1.000
_cell.length_b   1.000
_cell.length_c   1.000
_cell.angle_alpha   90.00
_cell.angle_beta   90.00
_cell.angle_gamma   90.00
#
_symmetry.space_group_name_H-M   'P 1'
#
loop_
_entity.id
_entity.type
_entity.pdbx_description
1 polymer ?
#
loop_
_entity_poly.entity_id
_entity_poly.type
_entity_poly.pdbx_seq_one_letter_code
_entity_poly.pdbx_strand_id
1 'polypeptide(L)'
;MSSNNMYNIAKPLVKEKNWMIFPNTTLSQINTMDCKDAIEGECYTDKTFDQCIQSCKDSPECNFGYYISNIQGSNNICVPLRDANIDSNPVYRLRTQNIYSEMDGTDSKVFIDKTIYPFHPEQANIVFFMDNFLIQNTETKKFLETSPISHEEFDQMSTPVSFEENGDLIVQALHIPPDLSADTQYVSIKYGNPIAFNIPNTTLVMRPNPSDNTMEWISRSYVLSEPDAFYLKPLTPGREMGDEVRYSDIFSIHSNVSIITIDKGSGIERLYYESHSKAKDKGANATFRFIPKMKGWYCDNDAQCTEIPLEKMVINDKGIGTYNGLAIGRNPGCWGVCKYKVKNQPHLKPLEEYKEDDGKRSFNAWYIIIPSILVVVVVVIYLRKH
;
A
#
# COMPACT_ATOMS: atom_id res chain seq x y z
N MET A 1 0.05 -21.67 -7.42
CA MET A 1 0.71 -21.31 -6.15
C MET A 1 -0.33 -20.70 -5.24
N SER A 2 -0.40 -21.02 -3.93
CA SER A 2 -1.34 -20.33 -3.05
C SER A 2 -0.94 -18.85 -2.92
N SER A 3 -1.94 -17.96 -2.84
CA SER A 3 -1.73 -16.51 -2.80
C SER A 3 -0.78 -16.07 -1.68
N ASN A 4 -0.71 -16.82 -0.57
CA ASN A 4 0.15 -16.51 0.58
C ASN A 4 1.65 -16.69 0.29
N ASN A 5 2.04 -17.54 -0.66
CA ASN A 5 3.47 -17.80 -0.88
C ASN A 5 4.20 -16.60 -1.52
N MET A 6 3.46 -15.75 -2.25
CA MET A 6 4.04 -14.58 -2.95
C MET A 6 4.42 -13.43 -2.00
N TYR A 7 3.83 -13.39 -0.80
CA TYR A 7 4.07 -12.34 0.20
C TYR A 7 5.08 -12.76 1.28
N ASN A 8 5.53 -14.01 1.24
CA ASN A 8 6.53 -14.54 2.16
C ASN A 8 7.92 -14.08 1.71
N ILE A 9 8.26 -12.82 2.02
CA ILE A 9 9.54 -12.21 1.69
C ILE A 9 10.58 -12.45 2.80
N ALA A 10 11.85 -12.35 2.44
CA ALA A 10 12.95 -12.49 3.38
C ALA A 10 13.00 -11.34 4.40
N LYS A 11 13.78 -11.54 5.46
CA LYS A 11 14.00 -10.50 6.48
C LYS A 11 14.60 -9.25 5.83
N PRO A 12 14.01 -8.06 6.02
CA PRO A 12 14.63 -6.84 5.58
C PRO A 12 15.89 -6.50 6.39
N LEU A 13 16.83 -5.84 5.74
CA LEU A 13 18.10 -5.37 6.31
C LEU A 13 18.18 -3.84 6.17
N VAL A 14 19.03 -3.19 6.96
CA VAL A 14 19.24 -1.74 6.89
C VAL A 14 20.67 -1.43 6.48
N LYS A 15 20.86 -0.67 5.40
CA LYS A 15 22.15 -0.12 4.97
C LYS A 15 22.21 1.38 5.30
N GLU A 16 23.32 1.80 5.91
CA GLU A 16 23.61 3.22 6.23
C GLU A 16 22.49 3.95 6.98
N LYS A 17 21.78 3.24 7.86
CA LYS A 17 20.65 3.72 8.66
C LYS A 17 19.41 4.17 7.88
N ASN A 18 19.47 4.44 6.57
CA ASN A 18 18.36 5.00 5.79
C ASN A 18 17.77 4.02 4.77
N TRP A 19 18.58 3.13 4.20
CA TRP A 19 18.14 2.25 3.12
C TRP A 19 17.67 0.92 3.66
N MET A 20 16.43 0.57 3.34
CA MET A 20 15.83 -0.74 3.58
C MET A 20 16.15 -1.65 2.41
N ILE A 21 16.78 -2.79 2.69
CA ILE A 21 17.18 -3.77 1.69
C ILE A 21 16.33 -5.02 1.87
N PHE A 22 15.62 -5.42 0.82
CA PHE A 22 14.77 -6.60 0.79
C PHE A 22 15.41 -7.66 -0.13
N PRO A 23 16.14 -8.64 0.44
CA PRO A 23 16.76 -9.69 -0.35
C PRO A 23 15.72 -10.68 -0.89
N ASN A 24 16.03 -11.33 -2.01
CA ASN A 24 15.18 -12.31 -2.72
C ASN A 24 13.76 -11.80 -2.98
N THR A 25 13.65 -10.49 -3.19
CA THR A 25 12.39 -9.75 -3.30
C THR A 25 12.42 -8.95 -4.59
N THR A 26 11.25 -8.75 -5.17
CA THR A 26 11.00 -7.93 -6.35
C THR A 26 9.80 -7.02 -6.12
N LEU A 27 9.55 -6.08 -7.02
CA LEU A 27 8.33 -5.28 -7.04
C LEU A 27 7.31 -5.96 -7.95
N SER A 28 6.05 -6.02 -7.55
CA SER A 28 4.98 -6.48 -8.44
C SER A 28 4.82 -5.53 -9.62
N GLN A 29 4.45 -6.09 -10.77
CA GLN A 29 4.12 -5.36 -12.00
C GLN A 29 5.29 -4.51 -12.52
N ILE A 30 6.51 -5.02 -12.36
CA ILE A 30 7.65 -4.49 -13.11
C ILE A 30 7.65 -5.09 -14.52
N ASN A 31 7.84 -4.26 -15.54
CA ASN A 31 8.26 -4.74 -16.84
C ASN A 31 9.79 -4.85 -16.80
N THR A 32 10.28 -6.03 -16.45
CA THR A 32 11.72 -6.30 -16.22
C THR A 32 12.61 -6.03 -17.43
N MET A 33 12.02 -5.89 -18.64
CA MET A 33 12.77 -5.86 -19.89
C MET A 33 12.94 -4.49 -20.56
N ASP A 34 12.16 -3.45 -20.21
CA ASP A 34 12.26 -2.16 -20.91
C ASP A 34 12.85 -1.00 -20.09
N CYS A 35 12.96 -1.14 -18.76
CA CYS A 35 13.56 -0.16 -17.83
C CYS A 35 13.16 1.30 -18.06
N LYS A 36 12.01 1.54 -18.68
CA LYS A 36 11.54 2.91 -18.98
C LYS A 36 11.28 3.73 -17.73
N ASP A 37 10.96 3.05 -16.64
CA ASP A 37 10.67 3.65 -15.34
C ASP A 37 11.95 3.93 -14.53
N ALA A 38 13.14 3.58 -15.04
CA ALA A 38 14.40 3.96 -14.43
C ALA A 38 14.63 5.47 -14.55
N ILE A 39 15.45 6.05 -13.65
CA ILE A 39 15.75 7.49 -13.63
C ILE A 39 16.19 8.05 -15.01
N GLU A 40 16.96 7.27 -15.77
CA GLU A 40 17.46 7.61 -17.10
C GLU A 40 16.74 6.84 -18.23
N GLY A 41 15.74 6.03 -17.90
CA GLY A 41 15.03 5.18 -18.86
C GLY A 41 15.85 4.00 -19.41
N GLU A 42 16.94 3.64 -18.72
CA GLU A 42 17.82 2.51 -19.07
C GLU A 42 18.18 1.66 -17.84
N CYS A 43 18.51 0.39 -18.06
CA CYS A 43 19.08 -0.45 -17.00
C CYS A 43 20.61 -0.38 -17.04
N TYR A 44 21.26 -0.16 -15.90
CA TYR A 44 22.72 -0.26 -15.82
C TYR A 44 23.14 -1.72 -15.67
N THR A 45 24.11 -2.16 -16.46
CA THR A 45 24.53 -3.58 -16.45
C THR A 45 25.90 -3.83 -15.81
N ASP A 46 26.65 -2.78 -15.48
CA ASP A 46 28.04 -2.85 -15.01
C ASP A 46 28.23 -2.31 -13.58
N LYS A 47 27.13 -2.07 -12.86
CA LYS A 47 27.15 -1.54 -11.50
C LYS A 47 27.09 -2.65 -10.44
N THR A 48 27.82 -2.46 -9.35
CA THR A 48 27.60 -3.22 -8.11
C THR A 48 26.32 -2.77 -7.42
N PHE A 49 25.86 -3.53 -6.42
CA PHE A 49 24.71 -3.15 -5.62
C PHE A 49 24.89 -1.78 -4.93
N ASP A 50 26.07 -1.53 -4.38
CA ASP A 50 26.39 -0.27 -3.71
C ASP A 50 26.44 0.90 -4.69
N GLN A 51 26.99 0.71 -5.88
CA GLN A 51 26.95 1.70 -6.95
C GLN A 51 25.52 1.97 -7.43
N CYS A 52 24.64 0.96 -7.37
CA CYS A 52 23.24 1.11 -7.70
C CYS A 52 22.50 2.03 -6.72
N ILE A 53 22.67 1.78 -5.42
CA ILE A 53 22.13 2.64 -4.36
C ILE A 53 22.72 4.04 -4.46
N GLN A 54 24.02 4.17 -4.73
CA GLN A 54 24.67 5.47 -4.87
C GLN A 54 24.07 6.27 -6.05
N SER A 55 23.81 5.62 -7.18
CA SER A 55 23.16 6.26 -8.33
C SER A 55 21.76 6.78 -7.97
N CYS A 56 21.04 6.07 -7.11
CA CYS A 56 19.75 6.54 -6.59
C CYS A 56 19.92 7.75 -5.65
N LYS A 57 20.87 7.71 -4.70
CA LYS A 57 21.16 8.83 -3.78
C LYS A 57 21.58 10.11 -4.51
N ASP A 58 22.30 9.97 -5.60
CA ASP A 58 22.80 11.10 -6.39
C ASP A 58 21.69 11.74 -7.25
N SER A 59 20.51 11.10 -7.35
CA SER A 59 19.36 11.60 -8.09
C SER A 59 18.27 12.12 -7.15
N PRO A 60 17.78 13.36 -7.34
CA PRO A 60 16.64 13.87 -6.57
C PRO A 60 15.31 13.16 -6.92
N GLU A 61 15.29 12.37 -8.00
CA GLU A 61 14.10 11.68 -8.49
C GLU A 61 14.04 10.21 -8.06
N CYS A 62 14.97 9.73 -7.23
CA CYS A 62 15.05 8.33 -6.85
C CYS A 62 15.01 8.10 -5.35
N ASN A 63 14.03 7.29 -4.92
CA ASN A 63 13.86 6.89 -3.53
C ASN A 63 13.82 5.37 -3.35
N PHE A 64 13.79 4.62 -4.44
CA PHE A 64 13.78 3.16 -4.43
C PHE A 64 14.23 2.59 -5.77
N GLY A 65 14.51 1.28 -5.79
CA GLY A 65 14.85 0.57 -7.00
C GLY A 65 15.09 -0.90 -6.75
N TYR A 66 15.59 -1.60 -7.76
CA TYR A 66 15.95 -3.00 -7.65
C TYR A 66 17.29 -3.31 -8.32
N TYR A 67 17.87 -4.41 -7.87
CA TYR A 67 19.14 -4.93 -8.35
C TYR A 67 19.04 -6.44 -8.52
N ILE A 68 19.41 -6.94 -9.69
CA ILE A 68 19.40 -8.37 -10.03
C ILE A 68 20.83 -8.79 -10.32
N SER A 69 21.24 -9.91 -9.76
CA SER A 69 22.58 -10.47 -9.93
C SER A 69 22.54 -11.98 -10.14
N ASN A 70 23.70 -12.57 -10.42
CA ASN A 70 23.84 -14.00 -10.72
C ASN A 70 23.01 -14.44 -11.93
N ILE A 71 22.86 -13.54 -12.91
CA ILE A 71 22.18 -13.82 -14.17
C ILE A 71 23.09 -14.69 -15.03
N GLN A 72 22.63 -15.87 -15.43
CA GLN A 72 23.43 -16.80 -16.22
C GLN A 72 23.82 -16.18 -17.57
N GLY A 73 25.13 -16.04 -17.81
CA GLY A 73 25.67 -15.55 -19.08
C GLY A 73 25.42 -14.05 -19.33
N SER A 74 24.99 -13.29 -18.33
CA SER A 74 24.74 -11.85 -18.43
C SER A 74 25.38 -11.12 -17.25
N ASN A 75 25.52 -9.81 -17.38
CA ASN A 75 25.96 -8.96 -16.28
C ASN A 75 24.81 -8.73 -15.28
N ASN A 76 25.14 -8.17 -14.11
CA ASN A 76 24.14 -7.74 -13.14
C ASN A 76 23.26 -6.64 -13.74
N ILE A 77 22.07 -6.42 -13.20
CA ILE A 77 21.15 -5.37 -13.64
C ILE A 77 20.84 -4.48 -12.44
N CYS A 78 21.08 -3.18 -12.60
CA CYS A 78 20.80 -2.15 -11.62
C CYS A 78 19.74 -1.19 -12.18
N VAL A 79 18.65 -1.02 -11.45
CA VAL A 79 17.50 -0.20 -11.87
C VAL A 79 17.06 0.71 -10.71
N PRO A 80 17.70 1.89 -10.55
CA PRO A 80 17.16 2.96 -9.72
C PRO A 80 15.92 3.52 -10.42
N LEU A 81 14.77 3.46 -9.74
CA LEU A 81 13.48 3.82 -10.32
C LEU A 81 13.17 5.30 -10.09
N ARG A 82 12.58 5.94 -11.10
CA ARG A 82 12.02 7.28 -10.96
C ARG A 82 10.81 7.20 -10.05
N ASP A 83 10.79 8.05 -9.04
CA ASP A 83 9.65 8.19 -8.13
C ASP A 83 8.56 9.06 -8.76
N ALA A 84 7.73 8.44 -9.61
CA ALA A 84 6.66 9.15 -10.31
C ALA A 84 5.46 9.50 -9.40
N ASN A 85 5.31 8.86 -8.24
CA ASN A 85 4.19 9.07 -7.33
C ASN A 85 4.59 8.78 -5.87
N ILE A 86 4.97 9.84 -5.17
CA ILE A 86 5.38 9.79 -3.76
C ILE A 86 4.28 9.29 -2.81
N ASP A 87 3.01 9.33 -3.26
CA ASP A 87 1.87 8.89 -2.46
C ASP A 87 1.67 7.36 -2.50
N SER A 88 2.46 6.64 -3.32
CA SER A 88 2.46 5.18 -3.41
C SER A 88 3.66 4.58 -2.71
N ASN A 89 3.50 4.09 -1.48
CA ASN A 89 4.61 3.48 -0.75
C ASN A 89 5.04 2.15 -1.42
N PRO A 90 6.26 2.04 -1.98
CA PRO A 90 6.72 0.88 -2.75
C PRO A 90 6.78 -0.40 -1.92
N VAL A 91 6.79 -0.30 -0.59
CA VAL A 91 6.73 -1.44 0.35
C VAL A 91 5.48 -2.31 0.12
N TYR A 92 4.38 -1.75 -0.37
CA TYR A 92 3.16 -2.53 -0.69
C TYR A 92 3.29 -3.41 -1.94
N ARG A 93 4.21 -3.06 -2.84
CA ARG A 93 4.49 -3.79 -4.09
C ARG A 93 5.47 -4.94 -3.89
N LEU A 94 6.12 -5.05 -2.73
CA LEU A 94 7.11 -6.10 -2.47
C LEU A 94 6.48 -7.50 -2.60
N ARG A 95 7.12 -8.35 -3.38
CA ARG A 95 6.78 -9.78 -3.57
C ARG A 95 8.05 -10.60 -3.59
N THR A 96 7.95 -11.89 -3.32
CA THR A 96 9.06 -12.82 -3.61
C THR A 96 9.44 -12.72 -5.09
N GLN A 97 10.74 -12.81 -5.41
CA GLN A 97 11.21 -12.83 -6.80
C GLN A 97 10.61 -13.98 -7.63
N ASN A 98 10.22 -15.08 -6.97
CA ASN A 98 9.69 -16.29 -7.59
C ASN A 98 8.31 -16.10 -8.26
N ILE A 99 7.73 -14.91 -8.24
CA ILE A 99 6.54 -14.59 -9.05
C ILE A 99 6.88 -14.48 -10.54
N TYR A 100 8.15 -14.28 -10.88
CA TYR A 100 8.67 -14.17 -12.24
C TYR A 100 9.59 -15.36 -12.52
N SER A 101 9.17 -16.27 -13.41
CA SER A 101 9.95 -17.46 -13.76
C SER A 101 11.29 -17.12 -14.41
N GLU A 102 11.38 -15.97 -15.08
CA GLU A 102 12.61 -15.45 -15.67
C GLU A 102 13.68 -15.07 -14.65
N MET A 103 13.31 -14.95 -13.36
CA MET A 103 14.23 -14.68 -12.25
C MET A 103 14.75 -15.96 -11.58
N ASP A 104 14.39 -17.15 -12.07
CA ASP A 104 14.86 -18.42 -11.52
C ASP A 104 16.39 -18.53 -11.60
N GLY A 105 17.02 -18.79 -10.45
CA GLY A 105 18.48 -18.88 -10.33
C GLY A 105 19.21 -17.54 -10.26
N THR A 106 18.48 -16.42 -10.17
CA THR A 106 19.04 -15.07 -9.94
C THR A 106 18.84 -14.62 -8.50
N ASP A 107 19.61 -13.62 -8.08
CA ASP A 107 19.45 -12.95 -6.79
C ASP A 107 18.95 -11.52 -6.99
N SER A 108 17.74 -11.24 -6.51
CA SER A 108 17.12 -9.91 -6.54
C SER A 108 17.15 -9.22 -5.18
N LYS A 109 17.40 -7.92 -5.18
CA LYS A 109 17.33 -7.03 -4.01
C LYS A 109 16.52 -5.80 -4.38
N VAL A 110 15.46 -5.53 -3.62
CA VAL A 110 14.79 -4.22 -3.66
C VAL A 110 15.40 -3.33 -2.58
N PHE A 111 15.68 -2.08 -2.91
CA PHE A 111 16.14 -1.07 -1.96
C PHE A 111 15.17 0.09 -1.91
N ILE A 112 14.86 0.60 -0.71
CA ILE A 112 13.88 1.66 -0.47
C ILE A 112 14.45 2.62 0.59
N ASP A 113 14.41 3.93 0.35
CA ASP A 113 14.74 4.93 1.35
C ASP A 113 13.61 5.04 2.38
N LYS A 114 13.87 4.60 3.61
CA LYS A 114 12.86 4.59 4.67
C LYS A 114 12.59 5.96 5.31
N THR A 115 13.43 6.96 4.99
CA THR A 115 13.20 8.33 5.42
C THR A 115 12.08 8.99 4.61
N ILE A 116 11.89 8.52 3.37
CA ILE A 116 10.78 8.90 2.49
C ILE A 116 9.60 7.94 2.67
N TYR A 117 9.88 6.63 2.71
CA TYR A 117 8.87 5.58 2.81
C TYR A 117 8.97 4.80 4.12
N PRO A 118 8.23 5.20 5.18
CA PRO A 118 8.31 4.57 6.48
C PRO A 118 8.08 3.05 6.42
N PHE A 119 8.88 2.31 7.19
CA PHE A 119 8.76 0.88 7.37
C PHE A 119 8.73 0.53 8.87
N HIS A 120 7.72 -0.20 9.36
CA HIS A 120 6.51 -0.57 8.63
C HIS A 120 5.64 0.65 8.34
N PRO A 121 4.86 0.62 7.24
CA PRO A 121 4.02 1.77 6.93
C PRO A 121 2.94 2.02 8.00
N GLU A 122 2.46 0.98 8.71
CA GLU A 122 1.43 1.10 9.78
C GLU A 122 0.13 1.81 9.32
N GLN A 123 -0.16 1.83 8.01
CA GLN A 123 -1.29 2.56 7.39
C GLN A 123 -2.59 1.72 7.28
N ALA A 124 -2.88 0.84 8.24
CA ALA A 124 -4.13 0.05 8.22
C ALA A 124 -5.40 0.92 8.36
N ASN A 125 -5.31 2.07 9.04
CA ASN A 125 -6.41 3.01 9.20
C ASN A 125 -6.58 3.98 8.01
N ILE A 126 -5.65 3.99 7.05
CA ILE A 126 -5.70 4.88 5.89
C ILE A 126 -6.52 4.21 4.79
N VAL A 127 -7.28 4.99 4.03
CA VAL A 127 -8.09 4.52 2.90
C VAL A 127 -7.29 4.67 1.61
N PHE A 128 -7.18 3.59 0.84
CA PHE A 128 -6.51 3.55 -0.45
C PHE A 128 -7.54 3.49 -1.57
N PHE A 129 -7.15 3.94 -2.77
CA PHE A 129 -7.96 3.69 -3.95
C PHE A 129 -8.19 2.20 -4.13
N MET A 130 -9.37 1.81 -4.62
CA MET A 130 -9.79 0.42 -4.80
C MET A 130 -9.89 -0.42 -3.51
N ASP A 131 -9.77 0.18 -2.31
CA ASP A 131 -10.19 -0.50 -1.09
C ASP A 131 -11.70 -0.80 -1.13
N ASN A 132 -12.07 -1.98 -0.65
CA ASN A 132 -13.48 -2.34 -0.48
C ASN A 132 -14.00 -1.79 0.85
N PHE A 133 -15.11 -1.05 0.82
CA PHE A 133 -15.76 -0.53 2.01
C PHE A 133 -17.27 -0.36 1.84
N LEU A 134 -17.98 -0.21 2.95
CA LEU A 134 -19.35 0.30 2.96
C LEU A 134 -19.33 1.80 3.22
N ILE A 135 -20.31 2.52 2.66
CA ILE A 135 -20.57 3.93 2.99
C ILE A 135 -21.77 3.97 3.92
N GLN A 136 -21.58 4.47 5.13
CA GLN A 136 -22.66 4.64 6.10
C GLN A 136 -22.87 6.12 6.39
N ASN A 137 -24.13 6.56 6.41
CA ASN A 137 -24.47 7.86 6.96
C ASN A 137 -24.50 7.80 8.49
N THR A 138 -23.77 8.70 9.13
CA THR A 138 -23.54 8.60 10.57
C THR A 138 -24.73 9.08 11.40
N GLU A 139 -25.62 9.88 10.82
CA GLU A 139 -26.83 10.40 11.46
C GLU A 139 -27.98 9.38 11.39
N THR A 140 -28.29 8.87 10.19
CA THR A 140 -29.40 7.93 9.98
C THR A 140 -29.03 6.47 10.26
N LYS A 141 -27.74 6.15 10.33
CA LYS A 141 -27.17 4.79 10.42
C LYS A 141 -27.44 3.88 9.21
N LYS A 142 -28.07 4.40 8.16
CA LYS A 142 -28.32 3.68 6.92
C LYS A 142 -27.04 3.58 6.07
N PHE A 143 -26.99 2.59 5.19
CA PHE A 143 -25.88 2.23 4.32
C PHE A 143 -26.25 2.44 2.86
N LEU A 144 -25.30 2.89 2.06
CA LEU A 144 -25.46 3.06 0.63
C LEU A 144 -25.88 1.74 -0.02
N GLU A 145 -26.87 1.79 -0.90
CA GLU A 145 -27.35 0.64 -1.66
C GLU A 145 -27.78 0.99 -3.10
N THR A 146 -28.06 -0.06 -3.86
CA THR A 146 -28.85 -0.05 -5.08
C THR A 146 -30.33 -0.17 -4.72
N SER A 147 -31.19 0.62 -5.36
CA SER A 147 -32.64 0.38 -5.24
C SER A 147 -33.00 -0.99 -5.84
N PRO A 148 -33.96 -1.74 -5.26
CA PRO A 148 -34.42 -2.99 -5.85
C PRO A 148 -34.91 -2.75 -7.27
N ILE A 149 -34.23 -3.35 -8.24
CA ILE A 149 -34.57 -3.24 -9.66
C ILE A 149 -35.88 -4.00 -9.86
N SER A 150 -36.98 -3.29 -10.15
CA SER A 150 -38.19 -3.95 -10.61
C SER A 150 -37.95 -4.52 -12.02
N HIS A 151 -38.46 -5.72 -12.31
CA HIS A 151 -38.26 -6.37 -13.62
C HIS A 151 -38.77 -5.56 -14.82
N GLU A 152 -39.60 -4.53 -14.59
CA GLU A 152 -40.13 -3.62 -15.61
C GLU A 152 -39.19 -2.43 -15.92
N GLU A 153 -38.17 -2.17 -15.09
CA GLU A 153 -37.22 -1.06 -15.24
C GLU A 153 -35.88 -1.47 -15.86
N PHE A 154 -35.74 -2.74 -16.28
CA PHE A 154 -34.52 -3.27 -16.91
C PHE A 154 -34.18 -2.61 -18.27
N ASP A 155 -35.11 -1.84 -18.84
CA ASP A 155 -34.91 -1.00 -20.03
C ASP A 155 -34.25 0.36 -19.71
N GLN A 156 -34.06 0.70 -18.43
CA GLN A 156 -33.39 1.94 -18.01
C GLN A 156 -31.89 1.71 -17.81
N MET A 157 -31.05 2.49 -18.50
CA MET A 157 -29.58 2.46 -18.39
C MET A 157 -29.03 2.98 -17.04
N SER A 158 -29.90 3.19 -16.05
CA SER A 158 -29.61 3.83 -14.76
C SER A 158 -30.37 3.15 -13.63
N THR A 159 -29.70 2.79 -12.55
CA THR A 159 -30.33 2.27 -11.32
C THR A 159 -30.26 3.34 -10.22
N PRO A 160 -31.37 3.76 -9.60
CA PRO A 160 -31.32 4.74 -8.52
C PRO A 160 -30.47 4.27 -7.34
N VAL A 161 -29.81 5.23 -6.69
CA VAL A 161 -29.04 4.99 -5.48
C VAL A 161 -29.93 5.21 -4.26
N SER A 162 -29.87 4.29 -3.29
CA SER A 162 -30.66 4.35 -2.05
C SER A 162 -29.77 4.26 -0.82
N PHE A 163 -30.37 4.45 0.37
CA PHE A 163 -29.74 4.11 1.64
C PHE A 163 -30.68 3.25 2.50
N GLU A 164 -30.19 2.13 3.01
CA GLU A 164 -31.00 1.13 3.75
C GLU A 164 -30.41 0.79 5.13
N GLU A 165 -31.24 0.31 6.06
CA GLU A 165 -30.81 0.03 7.45
C GLU A 165 -29.79 -1.11 7.56
N ASN A 166 -29.88 -2.13 6.69
CA ASN A 166 -29.03 -3.32 6.72
C ASN A 166 -28.26 -3.52 5.41
N GLY A 167 -27.97 -2.44 4.69
CA GLY A 167 -27.27 -2.52 3.40
C GLY A 167 -25.85 -3.06 3.54
N ASP A 168 -25.44 -3.90 2.60
CA ASP A 168 -24.13 -4.56 2.57
C ASP A 168 -23.37 -4.33 1.25
N LEU A 169 -23.85 -3.40 0.41
CA LEU A 169 -23.20 -3.01 -0.83
C LEU A 169 -21.76 -2.56 -0.61
N ILE A 170 -20.84 -3.38 -1.10
CA ILE A 170 -19.44 -3.07 -1.15
C ILE A 170 -19.20 -2.10 -2.31
N VAL A 171 -18.52 -1.00 -2.01
CA VAL A 171 -18.07 -0.04 -3.01
C VAL A 171 -16.56 0.18 -2.92
N GLN A 172 -16.02 0.77 -3.98
CA GLN A 172 -14.64 1.21 -4.11
C GLN A 172 -14.61 2.67 -4.55
N ALA A 173 -13.56 3.38 -4.15
CA ALA A 173 -13.24 4.68 -4.73
C ALA A 173 -12.23 4.53 -5.87
N LEU A 174 -12.48 5.22 -6.98
CA LEU A 174 -11.63 5.30 -8.16
C LEU A 174 -11.08 6.71 -8.32
N HIS A 175 -9.89 6.80 -8.88
CA HIS A 175 -9.30 8.06 -9.29
C HIS A 175 -10.05 8.66 -10.50
N ILE A 176 -10.15 9.99 -10.59
CA ILE A 176 -10.64 10.71 -11.77
C ILE A 176 -9.55 11.68 -12.27
N PRO A 177 -9.15 11.62 -13.55
CA PRO A 177 -9.57 10.65 -14.56
C PRO A 177 -9.16 9.21 -14.16
N PRO A 178 -9.87 8.18 -14.64
CA PRO A 178 -9.54 6.80 -14.32
C PRO A 178 -8.09 6.47 -14.63
N ASP A 179 -7.31 6.19 -13.60
CA ASP A 179 -5.99 5.60 -13.74
C ASP A 179 -6.13 4.07 -13.67
N LEU A 180 -5.68 3.41 -14.74
CA LEU A 180 -5.68 1.95 -14.86
C LEU A 180 -4.32 1.36 -14.48
N SER A 181 -3.39 2.19 -14.00
CA SER A 181 -2.12 1.73 -13.49
C SER A 181 -2.36 0.81 -12.30
N ALA A 182 -1.66 -0.31 -12.30
CA ALA A 182 -1.93 -1.36 -11.32
C ALA A 182 -1.36 -1.04 -9.92
N ASP A 183 -0.56 0.02 -9.81
CA ASP A 183 -0.07 0.62 -8.57
C ASP A 183 -1.04 1.65 -7.97
N THR A 184 -2.09 2.07 -8.69
CA THR A 184 -3.13 2.99 -8.17
C THR A 184 -3.77 2.45 -6.89
N GLN A 185 -3.93 1.12 -6.75
CA GLN A 185 -4.46 0.50 -5.52
C GLN A 185 -3.58 0.70 -4.27
N TYR A 186 -2.34 1.16 -4.44
CA TYR A 186 -1.39 1.46 -3.36
C TYR A 186 -1.24 2.97 -3.10
N VAL A 187 -2.08 3.78 -3.73
CA VAL A 187 -2.16 5.23 -3.49
C VAL A 187 -3.25 5.51 -2.46
N SER A 188 -2.91 6.31 -1.44
CA SER A 188 -3.87 6.75 -0.43
C SER A 188 -4.82 7.82 -1.00
N ILE A 189 -6.08 7.81 -0.57
CA ILE A 189 -7.04 8.87 -0.92
C ILE A 189 -6.78 10.06 0.00
N LYS A 190 -6.70 11.27 -0.55
CA LYS A 190 -6.62 12.51 0.23
C LYS A 190 -7.92 13.31 0.15
N TYR A 191 -8.22 14.08 1.19
CA TYR A 191 -9.35 15.00 1.17
C TYR A 191 -9.20 16.01 0.03
N GLY A 192 -10.25 16.16 -0.78
CA GLY A 192 -10.24 16.99 -1.99
C GLY A 192 -9.75 16.32 -3.26
N ASN A 193 -9.31 15.05 -3.22
CA ASN A 193 -9.11 14.31 -4.46
C ASN A 193 -10.46 14.13 -5.18
N PRO A 194 -10.48 14.28 -6.52
CA PRO A 194 -11.65 13.93 -7.32
C PRO A 194 -11.75 12.39 -7.39
N ILE A 195 -12.88 11.86 -6.95
CA ILE A 195 -13.12 10.41 -6.90
C ILE A 195 -14.45 10.02 -7.54
N ALA A 196 -14.54 8.81 -8.06
CA ALA A 196 -15.81 8.14 -8.37
C ALA A 196 -16.02 6.98 -7.40
N PHE A 197 -17.28 6.65 -7.10
CA PHE A 197 -17.61 5.41 -6.40
C PHE A 197 -18.09 4.36 -7.39
N ASN A 198 -17.62 3.13 -7.26
CA ASN A 198 -18.05 2.01 -8.10
C ASN A 198 -18.44 0.80 -7.27
N ILE A 199 -19.27 -0.05 -7.88
CA ILE A 199 -19.52 -1.40 -7.38
C ILE A 199 -18.40 -2.31 -7.94
N PRO A 200 -17.59 -2.98 -7.11
CA PRO A 200 -16.49 -3.83 -7.56
C PRO A 200 -16.98 -4.95 -8.48
N ASN A 201 -16.14 -5.36 -9.43
CA ASN A 201 -16.46 -6.41 -10.42
C ASN A 201 -17.67 -6.11 -11.33
N THR A 202 -18.16 -4.87 -11.36
CA THR A 202 -19.19 -4.42 -12.29
C THR A 202 -18.71 -3.21 -13.08
N THR A 203 -19.45 -2.85 -14.13
CA THR A 203 -19.28 -1.58 -14.82
C THR A 203 -20.03 -0.44 -14.14
N LEU A 204 -20.65 -0.61 -12.96
CA LEU A 204 -21.48 0.44 -12.38
C LEU A 204 -20.65 1.47 -11.61
N VAL A 205 -20.92 2.75 -11.88
CA VAL A 205 -20.37 3.91 -11.17
C VAL A 205 -21.49 4.84 -10.73
N MET A 206 -21.35 5.38 -9.52
CA MET A 206 -22.28 6.35 -8.99
C MET A 206 -22.03 7.70 -9.63
N ARG A 207 -23.09 8.39 -10.05
CA ARG A 207 -23.02 9.78 -10.50
C ARG A 207 -24.28 10.56 -10.12
N PRO A 208 -24.23 11.89 -10.17
CA PRO A 208 -25.43 12.70 -10.10
C PRO A 208 -26.33 12.48 -11.32
N ASN A 209 -27.63 12.30 -11.12
CA ASN A 209 -28.59 12.27 -12.23
C ASN A 209 -28.68 13.69 -12.84
N PRO A 210 -28.55 13.87 -14.17
CA PRO A 210 -28.65 15.18 -14.79
C PRO A 210 -30.08 15.74 -14.85
N SER A 211 -31.09 14.87 -14.72
CA SER A 211 -32.51 15.22 -14.88
C SER A 211 -33.16 15.73 -13.59
N ASP A 212 -32.59 15.39 -12.43
CA ASP A 212 -33.13 15.74 -11.12
C ASP A 212 -32.04 15.86 -10.04
N ASN A 213 -32.46 15.99 -8.78
CA ASN A 213 -31.54 16.11 -7.63
C ASN A 213 -31.18 14.75 -6.99
N THR A 214 -31.32 13.64 -7.73
CA THR A 214 -31.02 12.29 -7.22
C THR A 214 -29.64 11.80 -7.68
N MET A 215 -29.30 10.59 -7.24
CA MET A 215 -28.07 9.88 -7.61
C MET A 215 -28.44 8.57 -8.30
N GLU A 216 -27.63 8.18 -9.27
CA GLU A 216 -27.83 6.96 -10.05
C GLU A 216 -26.53 6.17 -10.21
N TRP A 217 -26.66 4.86 -10.34
CA TRP A 217 -25.64 3.94 -10.84
C TRP A 217 -25.78 3.82 -12.35
N ILE A 218 -24.72 4.15 -13.09
CA ILE A 218 -24.65 4.03 -14.54
C ILE A 218 -23.48 3.15 -14.98
N SER A 219 -23.57 2.52 -16.15
CA SER A 219 -22.46 1.80 -16.76
C SER A 219 -21.28 2.71 -17.14
N ARG A 220 -20.07 2.27 -16.80
CA ARG A 220 -18.72 2.84 -17.07
C ARG A 220 -18.36 2.96 -18.55
N SER A 221 -19.23 2.57 -19.47
CA SER A 221 -19.07 2.98 -20.88
C SER A 221 -19.11 4.50 -21.05
N TYR A 222 -19.53 5.23 -20.02
CA TYR A 222 -19.42 6.67 -19.90
C TYR A 222 -18.00 7.12 -19.49
N VAL A 223 -17.47 8.16 -20.14
CA VAL A 223 -16.17 8.74 -19.78
C VAL A 223 -16.32 9.51 -18.47
N LEU A 224 -15.77 8.98 -17.38
CA LEU A 224 -15.73 9.69 -16.10
C LEU A 224 -14.82 10.91 -16.22
N SER A 225 -15.38 12.07 -15.86
CA SER A 225 -14.69 13.36 -15.92
C SER A 225 -14.82 14.10 -14.59
N GLU A 226 -14.02 15.14 -14.39
CA GLU A 226 -14.06 15.97 -13.17
C GLU A 226 -15.46 16.55 -12.85
N PRO A 227 -16.30 16.95 -13.84
CA PRO A 227 -17.71 17.28 -13.63
C PRO A 227 -18.54 16.22 -12.86
N ASP A 228 -18.20 14.94 -13.03
CA ASP A 228 -18.89 13.79 -12.42
C ASP A 228 -18.28 13.37 -11.08
N ALA A 229 -17.20 14.04 -10.65
CA ALA A 229 -16.43 13.67 -9.49
C ALA A 229 -17.14 13.99 -8.17
N PHE A 230 -16.83 13.17 -7.17
CA PHE A 230 -17.07 13.46 -5.77
C PHE A 230 -15.79 13.95 -5.10
N TYR A 231 -15.98 14.72 -4.04
CA TYR A 231 -14.92 15.23 -3.20
C TYR A 231 -15.29 14.96 -1.75
N LEU A 232 -14.37 14.36 -1.00
CA LEU A 232 -14.51 14.18 0.43
C LEU A 232 -14.01 15.45 1.14
N LYS A 233 -14.79 15.95 2.10
CA LYS A 233 -14.36 17.05 2.99
C LYS A 233 -14.35 16.59 4.45
N PRO A 234 -13.26 16.84 5.19
CA PRO A 234 -13.13 16.36 6.56
C PRO A 234 -14.12 17.07 7.49
N LEU A 235 -14.73 16.30 8.40
CA LEU A 235 -15.50 16.81 9.53
C LEU A 235 -14.90 16.38 10.88
N THR A 236 -14.00 15.39 10.87
CA THR A 236 -13.20 15.02 12.05
C THR A 236 -12.32 16.19 12.50
N PRO A 237 -12.29 16.55 13.79
CA PRO A 237 -11.42 17.61 14.31
C PRO A 237 -9.93 17.36 14.03
N GLY A 238 -9.21 18.43 13.65
CA GLY A 238 -7.77 18.38 13.40
C GLY A 238 -7.39 17.79 12.04
N ARG A 239 -8.34 17.68 11.11
CA ARG A 239 -8.15 17.15 9.76
C ARG A 239 -8.46 18.22 8.74
N GLU A 240 -7.64 18.32 7.70
CA GLU A 240 -7.72 19.38 6.70
C GLU A 240 -7.73 18.84 5.27
N MET A 241 -8.01 19.72 4.30
CA MET A 241 -7.93 19.35 2.88
C MET A 241 -6.49 18.97 2.53
N GLY A 242 -6.30 17.91 1.75
CA GLY A 242 -4.99 17.35 1.43
C GLY A 242 -4.50 16.26 2.40
N ASP A 243 -5.10 16.11 3.58
CA ASP A 243 -4.80 15.00 4.48
C ASP A 243 -5.30 13.65 3.90
N GLU A 244 -4.56 12.56 4.16
CA GLU A 244 -4.96 11.19 3.79
C GLU A 244 -6.25 10.77 4.52
N VAL A 245 -7.30 10.33 3.84
CA VAL A 245 -8.57 9.89 4.44
C VAL A 245 -8.37 8.63 5.28
N ARG A 246 -9.00 8.57 6.46
CA ARG A 246 -8.93 7.40 7.36
C ARG A 246 -10.29 6.73 7.58
N TYR A 247 -10.30 5.43 7.85
CA TYR A 247 -11.53 4.71 8.22
C TYR A 247 -12.15 5.19 9.54
N SER A 248 -11.34 5.81 10.41
CA SER A 248 -11.82 6.47 11.62
C SER A 248 -12.48 7.82 11.39
N ASP A 249 -12.37 8.38 10.18
CA ASP A 249 -12.83 9.73 9.91
C ASP A 249 -14.34 9.80 9.64
N ILE A 250 -14.92 10.97 9.95
CA ILE A 250 -16.24 11.40 9.53
C ILE A 250 -16.05 12.54 8.54
N PHE A 251 -16.80 12.52 7.45
CA PHE A 251 -16.68 13.48 6.36
C PHE A 251 -18.03 13.76 5.70
N SER A 252 -18.09 14.82 4.90
CA SER A 252 -19.17 15.06 3.96
C SER A 252 -18.74 14.70 2.54
N ILE A 253 -19.69 14.22 1.74
CA ILE A 253 -19.47 13.92 0.32
C ILE A 253 -20.06 15.06 -0.50
N HIS A 254 -19.23 15.66 -1.34
CA HIS A 254 -19.59 16.78 -2.20
C HIS A 254 -19.54 16.35 -3.66
N SER A 255 -20.45 16.86 -4.48
CA SER A 255 -20.20 17.04 -5.93
C SER A 255 -19.66 18.45 -6.16
N ASN A 256 -19.41 18.83 -7.42
CA ASN A 256 -18.93 20.17 -7.78
C ASN A 256 -19.75 21.33 -7.18
N VAL A 257 -21.07 21.17 -7.08
CA VAL A 257 -21.99 22.26 -6.68
C VAL A 257 -22.98 21.87 -5.57
N SER A 258 -22.95 20.62 -5.10
CA SER A 258 -23.93 20.12 -4.14
C SER A 258 -23.29 19.26 -3.06
N ILE A 259 -24.03 19.11 -1.96
CA ILE A 259 -23.70 18.16 -0.89
C ILE A 259 -24.64 16.97 -1.02
N ILE A 260 -24.10 15.76 -0.85
CA ILE A 260 -24.89 14.53 -0.83
C ILE A 260 -25.53 14.40 0.56
N THR A 261 -26.84 14.19 0.60
CA THR A 261 -27.60 14.06 1.86
C THR A 261 -28.65 12.94 1.76
N ILE A 262 -29.10 12.43 2.91
CA ILE A 262 -30.17 11.43 2.95
C ILE A 262 -31.48 12.09 3.41
N ASP A 263 -32.53 11.94 2.60
CA ASP A 263 -33.90 12.34 2.96
C ASP A 263 -34.55 11.34 3.94
N LYS A 264 -35.58 11.81 4.64
CA LYS A 264 -36.45 11.06 5.55
C LYS A 264 -37.03 9.79 4.92
N GLY A 265 -37.25 9.77 3.59
CA GLY A 265 -37.79 8.63 2.84
C GLY A 265 -36.79 7.57 2.35
N SER A 266 -35.51 7.63 2.76
CA SER A 266 -34.39 6.77 2.27
C SER A 266 -33.84 7.07 0.89
N GLY A 267 -34.36 8.11 0.21
CA GLY A 267 -33.78 8.64 -1.02
C GLY A 267 -32.54 9.50 -0.76
N ILE A 268 -31.67 9.59 -1.76
CA ILE A 268 -30.56 10.56 -1.74
C ILE A 268 -31.07 11.89 -2.31
N GLU A 269 -30.92 12.95 -1.52
CA GLU A 269 -31.12 14.31 -1.99
C GLU A 269 -29.77 14.99 -2.20
N ARG A 270 -29.55 15.49 -3.41
CA ARG A 270 -28.55 16.51 -3.68
C ARG A 270 -29.12 17.84 -3.25
N LEU A 271 -28.55 18.38 -2.18
CA LEU A 271 -28.93 19.70 -1.72
C LEU A 271 -27.83 20.69 -2.09
N TYR A 272 -28.24 21.76 -2.78
CA TYR A 272 -27.37 22.88 -3.13
C TYR A 272 -27.11 23.70 -1.86
N TYR A 273 -26.08 23.30 -1.12
CA TYR A 273 -25.57 24.03 0.02
C TYR A 273 -24.12 24.45 -0.24
N GLU A 274 -23.83 25.71 0.03
CA GLU A 274 -22.45 26.22 -0.05
C GLU A 274 -21.52 25.54 0.97
N SER A 275 -22.06 25.03 2.08
CA SER A 275 -21.28 24.37 3.12
C SER A 275 -22.07 23.32 3.91
N HIS A 276 -21.33 22.40 4.54
CA HIS A 276 -21.91 21.41 5.46
C HIS A 276 -22.65 22.08 6.63
N SER A 277 -22.16 23.20 7.16
CA SER A 277 -22.85 23.95 8.23
C SER A 277 -24.26 24.38 7.80
N LYS A 278 -24.39 24.96 6.60
CA LYS A 278 -25.69 25.37 6.06
C LYS A 278 -26.62 24.17 5.83
N ALA A 279 -26.08 23.02 5.41
CA ALA A 279 -26.85 21.79 5.27
C ALA A 279 -27.41 21.33 6.62
N LYS A 280 -26.56 21.32 7.65
CA LYS A 280 -26.91 20.93 9.01
C LYS A 280 -27.93 21.87 9.65
N ASP A 281 -27.82 23.18 9.43
CA ASP A 281 -28.78 24.17 9.93
C ASP A 281 -30.20 23.93 9.38
N LYS A 282 -30.31 23.30 8.20
CA LYS A 282 -31.59 22.88 7.62
C LYS A 282 -32.01 21.45 7.99
N GLY A 283 -31.28 20.80 8.89
CA GLY A 283 -31.55 19.44 9.34
C GLY A 283 -31.21 18.34 8.34
N ALA A 284 -30.33 18.62 7.36
CA ALA A 284 -29.94 17.63 6.37
C ALA A 284 -28.95 16.60 6.95
N ASN A 285 -29.14 15.33 6.58
CA ASN A 285 -28.26 14.24 7.00
C ASN A 285 -27.06 14.11 6.04
N ALA A 286 -25.99 14.86 6.29
CA ALA A 286 -24.88 15.08 5.35
C ALA A 286 -23.54 14.48 5.80
N THR A 287 -23.55 13.62 6.83
CA THR A 287 -22.35 13.05 7.44
C THR A 287 -22.18 11.58 7.11
N PHE A 288 -20.98 11.19 6.68
CA PHE A 288 -20.66 9.84 6.24
C PHE A 288 -19.37 9.33 6.87
N ARG A 289 -19.23 8.01 6.89
CA ARG A 289 -17.99 7.30 7.21
C ARG A 289 -17.83 6.09 6.31
N PHE A 290 -16.59 5.65 6.13
CA PHE A 290 -16.28 4.38 5.51
C PHE A 290 -16.13 3.27 6.55
N ILE A 291 -16.64 2.09 6.23
CA ILE A 291 -16.47 0.88 7.05
C ILE A 291 -15.66 -0.13 6.22
N PRO A 292 -14.45 -0.50 6.65
CA PRO A 292 -13.53 -1.29 5.82
C PRO A 292 -14.04 -2.72 5.62
N LYS A 293 -14.17 -3.20 4.38
CA LYS A 293 -14.43 -4.61 4.04
C LYS A 293 -13.17 -5.35 3.59
N MET A 294 -12.02 -4.86 4.05
CA MET A 294 -10.69 -5.38 3.77
C MET A 294 -10.14 -6.21 4.93
N LYS A 295 -9.08 -6.96 4.64
CA LYS A 295 -8.31 -7.71 5.61
C LYS A 295 -7.03 -6.97 5.98
N GLY A 296 -6.58 -7.14 7.22
CA GLY A 296 -5.29 -6.70 7.71
C GLY A 296 -4.53 -7.84 8.35
N TRP A 297 -3.26 -7.62 8.62
CA TRP A 297 -2.37 -8.61 9.21
C TRP A 297 -1.51 -7.99 10.30
N TYR A 298 -1.27 -8.74 11.36
CA TYR A 298 -0.44 -8.31 12.47
C TYR A 298 0.43 -9.47 12.95
N CYS A 299 1.56 -9.14 13.60
CA CYS A 299 2.42 -10.14 14.20
C CYS A 299 1.93 -10.48 15.61
N ASP A 300 1.37 -11.68 15.80
CA ASP A 300 0.83 -12.12 17.08
C ASP A 300 1.91 -12.44 18.13
N ASN A 301 1.48 -12.92 19.29
CA ASN A 301 2.35 -13.24 20.42
C ASN A 301 3.24 -14.47 20.20
N ASP A 302 2.91 -15.30 19.21
CA ASP A 302 3.66 -16.49 18.80
C ASP A 302 4.54 -16.20 17.57
N ALA A 303 4.75 -14.91 17.26
CA ALA A 303 5.58 -14.43 16.15
C ALA A 303 5.05 -14.89 14.77
N GLN A 304 3.75 -15.15 14.65
CA GLN A 304 3.08 -15.50 13.41
C GLN A 304 2.38 -14.28 12.80
N CYS A 305 2.33 -14.24 11.48
CA CYS A 305 1.56 -13.23 10.76
C CYS A 305 0.11 -13.70 10.69
N THR A 306 -0.77 -13.01 11.39
CA THR A 306 -2.17 -13.43 11.59
C THR A 306 -3.12 -12.45 10.94
N GLU A 307 -4.06 -12.99 10.16
CA GLU A 307 -5.08 -12.23 9.44
C GLU A 307 -6.22 -11.81 10.37
N ILE A 308 -6.75 -10.60 10.16
CA ILE A 308 -7.97 -10.11 10.77
C ILE A 308 -8.82 -9.31 9.78
N PRO A 309 -10.15 -9.25 9.95
CA PRO A 309 -10.96 -8.23 9.31
C PRO A 309 -10.59 -6.84 9.86
N LEU A 310 -10.38 -5.86 8.99
CA LEU A 310 -10.06 -4.48 9.42
C LEU A 310 -11.20 -3.83 10.21
N GLU A 311 -12.44 -4.32 10.10
CA GLU A 311 -13.57 -3.86 10.94
C GLU A 311 -13.35 -4.06 12.44
N LYS A 312 -12.47 -5.01 12.82
CA LYS A 312 -12.13 -5.30 14.23
C LYS A 312 -11.00 -4.43 14.77
N MET A 313 -10.44 -3.56 13.93
CA MET A 313 -9.36 -2.65 14.30
C MET A 313 -9.82 -1.63 15.36
N VAL A 314 -8.92 -1.31 16.27
CA VAL A 314 -9.05 -0.22 17.24
C VAL A 314 -7.98 0.81 16.96
N ILE A 315 -8.36 2.09 16.95
CA ILE A 315 -7.45 3.20 16.69
C ILE A 315 -6.83 3.67 18.00
N ASN A 316 -5.50 3.75 18.05
CA ASN A 316 -4.80 4.29 19.21
C ASN A 316 -4.73 5.83 19.18
N ASP A 317 -4.14 6.42 20.22
CA ASP A 317 -3.89 7.86 20.40
C ASP A 317 -3.05 8.49 19.29
N LYS A 318 -2.26 7.70 18.55
CA LYS A 318 -1.46 8.13 17.40
C LYS A 318 -2.19 7.98 16.06
N GLY A 319 -3.45 7.52 16.05
CA GLY A 319 -4.22 7.28 14.84
C GLY A 319 -3.88 5.98 14.10
N ILE A 320 -3.07 5.11 14.72
CA ILE A 320 -2.63 3.83 14.15
C ILE A 320 -3.69 2.77 14.42
N GLY A 321 -3.93 1.94 13.40
CA GLY A 321 -4.77 0.76 13.50
C GLY A 321 -4.12 -0.37 14.29
N THR A 322 -4.77 -0.82 15.37
CA THR A 322 -4.27 -1.89 16.23
C THR A 322 -5.30 -2.99 16.47
N TYR A 323 -4.82 -4.20 16.79
CA TYR A 323 -5.64 -5.30 17.30
C TYR A 323 -4.90 -5.94 18.47
N ASN A 324 -5.57 -6.09 19.62
CA ASN A 324 -4.93 -6.50 20.88
C ASN A 324 -3.68 -5.66 21.23
N GLY A 325 -3.69 -4.36 20.92
CA GLY A 325 -2.57 -3.45 21.16
C GLY A 325 -1.39 -3.58 20.20
N LEU A 326 -1.51 -4.40 19.14
CA LEU A 326 -0.47 -4.64 18.15
C LEU A 326 -0.82 -3.96 16.83
N ALA A 327 0.15 -3.28 16.21
CA ALA A 327 -0.06 -2.57 14.95
C ALA A 327 -0.46 -3.53 13.81
N ILE A 328 -1.42 -3.10 13.01
CA ILE A 328 -1.92 -3.82 11.84
C ILE A 328 -1.24 -3.26 10.59
N GLY A 329 -0.80 -4.14 9.70
CA GLY A 329 -0.36 -3.85 8.35
C GLY A 329 -1.33 -4.39 7.28
N ARG A 330 -1.06 -4.05 6.02
CA ARG A 330 -1.86 -4.47 4.86
C ARG A 330 -1.18 -5.55 3.99
N ASN A 331 -0.11 -6.19 4.49
CA ASN A 331 0.64 -7.22 3.76
C ASN A 331 0.41 -8.63 4.37
N PRO A 332 -0.07 -9.61 3.59
CA PRO A 332 -0.34 -10.97 4.06
C PRO A 332 0.83 -11.73 4.68
N GLY A 333 2.07 -11.39 4.32
CA GLY A 333 3.28 -11.99 4.88
C GLY A 333 3.90 -11.17 6.00
N CYS A 334 3.25 -10.08 6.42
CA CYS A 334 3.78 -9.09 7.36
C CYS A 334 5.21 -8.65 6.98
N TRP A 335 5.52 -8.59 5.68
CA TRP A 335 6.86 -8.28 5.17
C TRP A 335 7.99 -9.14 5.75
N GLY A 336 7.70 -10.39 6.16
CA GLY A 336 8.69 -11.34 6.66
C GLY A 336 9.21 -11.05 8.08
N VAL A 337 8.60 -10.12 8.82
CA VAL A 337 9.20 -9.58 10.05
C VAL A 337 8.77 -10.27 11.35
N CYS A 338 7.63 -10.98 11.36
CA CYS A 338 7.03 -11.43 12.63
C CYS A 338 7.94 -12.33 13.45
N LYS A 339 8.72 -13.19 12.80
CA LYS A 339 9.72 -14.08 13.43
C LYS A 339 10.83 -13.35 14.19
N TYR A 340 11.01 -12.06 13.91
CA TYR A 340 12.03 -11.20 14.51
C TYR A 340 11.43 -10.20 15.50
N LYS A 341 10.11 -10.25 15.72
CA LYS A 341 9.45 -9.44 16.73
C LYS A 341 9.87 -9.89 18.11
N VAL A 342 10.17 -8.92 18.97
CA VAL A 342 10.36 -9.22 20.39
C VAL A 342 9.02 -9.29 21.07
N LYS A 343 8.82 -10.40 21.79
CA LYS A 343 7.58 -10.70 22.50
C LYS A 343 7.15 -9.50 23.36
N ASN A 344 5.86 -9.17 23.30
CA ASN A 344 5.23 -8.06 24.02
C ASN A 344 5.68 -6.64 23.63
N GLN A 345 6.41 -6.44 22.52
CA GLN A 345 6.61 -5.09 21.99
C GLN A 345 5.52 -4.73 20.97
N PRO A 346 4.94 -3.52 21.05
CA PRO A 346 3.89 -3.08 20.13
C PRO A 346 4.42 -2.88 18.70
N HIS A 347 5.71 -2.54 18.58
CA HIS A 347 6.43 -2.32 17.33
C HIS A 347 7.61 -3.28 17.18
N LEU A 348 8.10 -3.44 15.96
CA LEU A 348 9.23 -4.31 15.64
C LEU A 348 10.56 -3.70 16.08
N LYS A 349 11.49 -4.55 16.51
CA LYS A 349 12.86 -4.17 16.91
C LYS A 349 13.69 -3.72 15.70
N PRO A 350 14.79 -2.98 15.93
CA PRO A 350 15.66 -2.53 14.84
C PRO A 350 16.16 -3.71 14.01
N LEU A 351 16.12 -3.50 12.70
CA LEU A 351 16.57 -4.45 11.70
C LEU A 351 18.09 -4.59 11.75
N GLU A 352 18.59 -5.73 11.29
CA GLU A 352 20.03 -5.99 11.21
C GLU A 352 20.67 -5.11 10.14
N GLU A 353 21.93 -4.73 10.39
CA GLU A 353 22.73 -3.95 9.45
C GLU A 353 23.11 -4.82 8.26
N TYR A 354 22.88 -4.30 7.05
CA TYR A 354 23.32 -4.92 5.81
C TYR A 354 24.85 -4.87 5.73
N LYS A 355 25.49 -6.04 5.66
CA LYS A 355 26.91 -6.18 5.33
C LYS A 355 27.00 -6.74 3.92
N GLU A 356 27.77 -6.08 3.08
CA GLU A 356 28.08 -6.64 1.77
C GLU A 356 28.86 -7.94 1.99
N ASP A 357 28.44 -9.00 1.30
CA ASP A 357 29.22 -10.24 1.29
C ASP A 357 30.35 -10.02 0.29
N ASP A 358 31.40 -9.35 0.74
CA ASP A 358 32.64 -9.25 0.00
C ASP A 358 33.05 -10.69 -0.29
N GLY A 359 32.98 -11.16 -1.54
CA GLY A 359 33.32 -12.54 -1.94
C GLY A 359 34.72 -13.03 -1.53
N LYS A 360 35.48 -12.23 -0.78
CA LYS A 360 36.47 -12.69 0.18
C LYS A 360 35.76 -13.44 1.32
N ARG A 361 35.53 -14.75 1.12
CA ARG A 361 35.69 -15.72 2.21
C ARG A 361 36.94 -15.28 2.98
N SER A 362 36.76 -14.77 4.20
CA SER A 362 37.88 -14.52 5.09
C SER A 362 38.45 -15.90 5.43
N PHE A 363 39.32 -16.39 4.55
CA PHE A 363 40.25 -17.43 4.90
C PHE A 363 41.09 -16.81 6.02
N ASN A 364 40.68 -17.08 7.25
CA ASN A 364 41.30 -16.56 8.44
C ASN A 364 42.77 -16.96 8.35
N ALA A 365 43.65 -16.02 7.95
CA ALA A 365 45.06 -16.30 7.71
C ALA A 365 45.71 -16.94 8.96
N TRP A 366 45.13 -16.68 10.14
CA TRP A 366 45.40 -17.33 11.41
C TRP A 366 45.39 -18.87 11.35
N TYR A 367 44.50 -19.51 10.58
CA TYR A 367 44.45 -20.96 10.45
C TYR A 367 45.62 -21.55 9.67
N ILE A 368 46.35 -20.77 8.87
CA ILE A 368 47.57 -21.20 8.18
C ILE A 368 48.81 -20.75 8.96
N ILE A 369 48.78 -19.55 9.55
CA ILE A 369 49.92 -18.97 10.27
C ILE A 369 50.21 -19.74 11.57
N ILE A 370 49.18 -20.10 12.36
CA ILE A 370 49.37 -20.78 13.65
C ILE A 370 50.02 -22.18 13.48
N PRO A 371 49.55 -23.06 12.57
CA PRO A 371 50.22 -24.34 12.33
C PRO A 371 51.64 -24.18 11.80
N SER A 372 51.87 -23.20 10.92
CA SER A 372 53.21 -22.96 10.34
C SER A 372 54.23 -22.56 11.40
N ILE A 373 53.84 -21.70 12.34
CA ILE A 373 54.70 -21.31 13.47
C ILE A 373 54.95 -22.51 14.39
N LEU A 374 53.93 -23.33 14.68
CA LEU A 374 54.07 -24.53 15.50
C LEU A 374 55.05 -25.54 14.88
N VAL A 375 54.99 -25.78 13.56
CA VAL A 375 55.94 -26.67 12.87
C VAL A 375 57.36 -26.14 12.96
N VAL A 376 57.58 -24.84 12.75
CA VAL A 376 58.91 -24.23 12.87
C VAL A 376 59.46 -24.36 14.29
N VAL A 377 58.63 -24.12 15.31
CA VAL A 377 59.02 -24.26 16.72
C VAL A 377 59.39 -25.71 17.04
N VAL A 378 58.60 -26.69 16.58
CA VAL A 378 58.89 -28.13 16.79
C VAL A 378 60.19 -28.54 16.10
N VAL A 379 60.42 -28.09 14.86
CA VAL A 379 61.67 -28.37 14.12
C VAL A 379 62.87 -27.74 14.82
N VAL A 380 62.78 -26.50 15.29
CA VAL A 380 63.88 -25.83 16.01
C VAL A 380 64.16 -26.52 17.35
N ILE A 381 63.15 -26.98 18.07
CA ILE A 381 63.32 -27.73 19.32
C ILE A 381 63.96 -29.10 19.05
N TYR A 382 63.54 -29.79 17.98
CA TYR A 382 64.09 -31.08 17.58
C TYR A 382 65.57 -30.97 17.16
N LEU A 383 65.91 -29.98 16.34
CA LEU A 383 67.28 -29.69 15.90
C LEU A 383 68.20 -29.16 17.00
N ARG A 384 67.67 -28.74 18.16
CA ARG A 384 68.47 -28.38 19.34
C ARG A 384 68.74 -29.56 20.27
N LYS A 385 68.00 -30.66 20.13
CA LYS A 385 68.11 -31.85 20.99
C LYS A 385 68.92 -32.98 20.35
N HIS A 386 69.15 -32.92 19.04
CA HIS A 386 70.05 -33.77 18.27
C HIS A 386 71.15 -32.90 17.68
#